data_AF-A0A855KCY4-F1
#
_entry.id   AF-A0A855KCY4-F1
#
_cell.length_a   1.000
_cell.length_b   1.000
_cell.length_c   1.000
_cell.angle_alpha   90.00
_cell.angle_beta   90.00
_cell.angle_gamma   90.00
#
_symmetry.space_group_name_H-M   'P 1'
#
loop_
_entity.id
_entity.type
_entity.pdbx_description
1 polymer ?
#
loop_
_entity_poly.entity_id
_entity_poly.type
_entity_poly.pdbx_seq_one_letter_code
_entity_poly.pdbx_strand_id
1 'polypeptide(L)'
;FNEKVMAGLGRGLAETGTIAESGLAVASDALARFAAVAREMEVTRLRTVATAAVRDATNGKVLLDTARDLGLEVELLSGEQEATAAGHGVL
;
A
#
# COMPACT_ATOMS: atom_id res chain seq x y z
N PHE A 1 -5.31 -13.12 -11.37
CA PHE A 1 -5.54 -11.73 -11.81
C PHE A 1 -4.35 -10.90 -11.38
N ASN A 2 -3.77 -10.07 -12.25
CA ASN A 2 -2.61 -9.23 -11.92
C ASN A 2 -2.91 -7.80 -12.36
N GLU A 3 -3.07 -6.89 -11.40
CA GLU A 3 -3.42 -5.48 -11.63
C GLU A 3 -2.38 -4.58 -10.94
N LYS A 4 -2.08 -3.44 -11.56
CA LYS A 4 -1.13 -2.45 -11.06
C LYS A 4 -1.67 -1.04 -11.28
N VAL A 5 -1.61 -0.22 -10.23
CA VAL A 5 -1.97 1.21 -10.28
C VAL A 5 -0.77 2.05 -9.87
N MET A 6 -0.44 3.07 -10.67
CA MET A 6 0.64 4.00 -10.38
C MET A 6 0.12 5.19 -9.56
N ALA A 7 0.08 5.04 -8.23
CA ALA A 7 -0.38 6.09 -7.32
C ALA A 7 0.69 7.16 -6.98
N GLY A 8 1.97 6.87 -7.22
CA GLY A 8 3.05 7.84 -7.03
C GLY A 8 3.28 8.26 -5.57
N LEU A 9 3.05 7.36 -4.60
CA LEU A 9 3.08 7.66 -3.15
C LEU A 9 4.39 8.28 -2.65
N GLY A 10 5.53 7.95 -3.27
CA GLY A 10 6.83 8.53 -2.89
C GLY A 10 7.15 9.89 -3.52
N ARG A 11 6.30 10.41 -4.41
CA ARG A 11 6.56 11.67 -5.12
C ARG A 11 6.49 12.83 -4.15
N GLY A 12 7.57 13.62 -4.07
CA GLY A 12 7.65 14.79 -3.17
C GLY A 12 7.80 14.43 -1.69
N LEU A 13 7.90 13.13 -1.35
CA LEU A 13 8.01 12.69 0.03
C LEU A 13 9.33 13.13 0.68
N ALA A 14 10.43 13.07 -0.06
CA ALA A 14 11.74 13.51 0.43
C ALA A 14 11.80 15.02 0.75
N GLU A 15 10.97 15.82 0.08
CA GLU A 15 10.94 17.28 0.23
C GLU A 15 9.90 17.71 1.28
N THR A 16 8.73 17.08 1.29
CA THR A 16 7.58 17.51 2.10
C THR A 16 7.33 16.66 3.34
N GLY A 17 7.91 15.45 3.41
CA GLY A 17 7.62 14.48 4.48
C GLY A 17 6.18 13.94 4.45
N THR A 18 5.43 14.18 3.37
CA THR A 18 4.03 13.79 3.22
C THR A 18 3.77 13.13 1.86
N ILE A 19 2.79 12.23 1.82
CA ILE A 19 2.18 11.75 0.58
C ILE A 19 1.26 12.85 0.06
N ALA A 20 1.42 13.22 -1.21
CA ALA A 20 0.55 14.20 -1.86
C ALA A 20 -0.92 13.73 -1.87
N GLU A 21 -1.87 14.66 -1.73
CA GLU A 21 -3.31 14.36 -1.71
C GLU A 21 -3.78 13.59 -2.95
N SER A 22 -3.25 13.95 -4.13
CA SER A 22 -3.53 13.23 -5.38
C SER A 22 -3.05 11.78 -5.34
N GLY A 23 -1.90 11.52 -4.71
CA GLY A 23 -1.39 10.16 -4.51
C GLY A 23 -2.23 9.35 -3.52
N LEU A 24 -2.68 9.98 -2.43
CA LEU A 24 -3.61 9.37 -1.49
C LEU A 24 -4.94 9.00 -2.18
N ALA A 25 -5.55 9.93 -2.93
CA ALA A 25 -6.82 9.68 -3.61
C ALA A 25 -6.72 8.48 -4.58
N VAL A 26 -5.68 8.45 -5.43
CA VAL A 26 -5.49 7.34 -6.38
C VAL A 26 -5.26 6.01 -5.67
N ALA A 27 -4.49 6.01 -4.58
CA ALA A 27 -4.24 4.78 -3.83
C ALA A 27 -5.47 4.29 -3.06
N SER A 28 -6.26 5.18 -2.47
CA SER A 28 -7.52 4.85 -1.79
C SER A 28 -8.51 4.21 -2.76
N ASP A 29 -8.68 4.79 -3.95
CA ASP A 29 -9.54 4.21 -5.00
C ASP A 29 -9.03 2.83 -5.45
N ALA A 30 -7.72 2.68 -5.62
CA ALA A 30 -7.12 1.40 -5.98
C ALA A 30 -7.35 0.32 -4.91
N LEU A 31 -7.16 0.67 -3.63
CA LEU A 31 -7.40 -0.24 -2.51
C LEU A 31 -8.85 -0.69 -2.46
N ALA A 32 -9.81 0.21 -2.68
CA ALA A 32 -11.23 -0.12 -2.68
C ALA A 32 -11.56 -1.14 -3.79
N ARG A 33 -11.00 -0.95 -4.99
CA ARG A 33 -11.16 -1.91 -6.09
C ARG A 33 -10.51 -3.25 -5.78
N PHE A 34 -9.27 -3.26 -5.26
CA PHE A 34 -8.57 -4.51 -4.93
C PHE A 34 -9.29 -5.31 -3.84
N ALA A 35 -9.81 -4.63 -2.81
CA ALA A 35 -10.63 -5.27 -1.78
C ALA A 35 -11.90 -5.90 -2.38
N ALA A 36 -12.57 -5.21 -3.29
CA ALA A 36 -13.75 -5.74 -3.98
C ALA A 36 -13.42 -6.97 -4.83
N VAL A 37 -12.33 -6.93 -5.61
CA VAL A 37 -11.88 -8.07 -6.42
C VAL A 37 -11.48 -9.26 -5.54
N ALA A 38 -10.71 -9.04 -4.47
CA ALA A 38 -10.30 -10.12 -3.56
C ALA A 38 -11.51 -10.81 -2.90
N ARG A 39 -12.54 -10.04 -2.56
CA ARG A 39 -13.81 -10.56 -2.01
C ARG A 39 -14.57 -11.38 -3.04
N GLU A 40 -14.73 -10.87 -4.27
CA GLU A 40 -15.44 -11.57 -5.35
C GLU A 40 -14.73 -12.87 -5.76
N MET A 41 -13.40 -12.89 -5.66
CA MET A 41 -12.59 -14.09 -5.92
C MET A 41 -12.56 -15.08 -4.75
N GLU A 42 -13.31 -14.83 -3.67
CA GLU A 42 -13.36 -15.67 -2.47
C GLU A 42 -11.97 -16.00 -1.90
N VAL A 43 -11.07 -15.02 -1.92
CA VAL A 43 -9.68 -15.21 -1.45
C VAL A 43 -9.69 -15.51 0.05
N THR A 44 -9.29 -16.74 0.41
CA THR A 44 -9.25 -17.21 1.80
C THR A 44 -8.01 -16.73 2.56
N ARG A 45 -6.95 -16.33 1.85
CA ARG A 45 -5.73 -15.78 2.44
C ARG A 45 -5.25 -14.58 1.65
N LEU A 46 -5.36 -13.40 2.26
CA LEU A 46 -4.91 -12.14 1.70
C LEU A 46 -3.79 -11.57 2.57
N ARG A 47 -2.69 -11.14 1.96
CA ARG A 47 -1.62 -10.41 2.64
C ARG A 47 -1.45 -9.07 1.96
N THR A 48 -1.68 -8.00 2.71
CA THR A 48 -1.48 -6.62 2.25
C THR A 48 -0.25 -6.06 2.95
N VAL A 49 0.67 -5.47 2.19
CA VAL A 49 1.90 -4.90 2.73
C VAL A 49 2.04 -3.44 2.31
N ALA A 50 2.60 -2.63 3.20
CA ALA A 50 3.01 -1.26 2.93
C ALA A 50 4.51 -1.10 3.23
N THR A 51 5.17 -0.22 2.48
CA THR A 51 6.63 -0.08 2.52
C THR A 51 7.05 1.35 2.82
N ALA A 52 8.32 1.71 2.50
CA ALA A 52 8.96 2.98 2.81
C ALA A 52 8.07 4.22 2.62
N ALA A 53 7.39 4.37 1.49
CA ALA A 53 6.59 5.58 1.24
C ALA A 53 5.47 5.81 2.27
N VAL A 54 4.85 4.74 2.77
CA VAL A 54 3.79 4.83 3.79
C VAL A 54 4.39 4.91 5.20
N ARG A 55 5.52 4.22 5.43
CA ARG A 55 6.21 4.23 6.72
C ARG A 55 6.83 5.59 7.04
N ASP A 56 7.45 6.20 6.05
CA ASP A 56 8.29 7.38 6.22
C ASP A 56 7.46 8.68 6.11
N ALA A 57 6.24 8.61 5.56
CA ALA A 57 5.33 9.75 5.49
C ALA A 57 4.62 10.03 6.82
N THR A 58 4.62 11.29 7.23
CA THR A 58 3.89 11.75 8.43
C THR A 58 2.38 11.51 8.35
N ASN A 59 1.80 11.56 7.14
CA ASN A 59 0.40 11.25 6.86
C ASN A 59 0.19 9.82 6.33
N GLY A 60 1.19 8.93 6.42
CA GLY A 60 1.07 7.55 5.94
C GLY A 60 -0.05 6.74 6.63
N LYS A 61 -0.37 7.08 7.88
CA LYS A 61 -1.48 6.46 8.62
C LYS A 61 -2.84 6.59 7.93
N VAL A 62 -3.05 7.65 7.15
CA VAL A 62 -4.30 7.85 6.39
C VAL A 62 -4.58 6.66 5.46
N LEU A 63 -3.53 6.16 4.81
CA LEU A 63 -3.64 5.02 3.90
C LEU A 63 -3.90 3.71 4.66
N LEU A 64 -3.26 3.55 5.82
CA LEU A 64 -3.44 2.36 6.68
C LEU A 64 -4.86 2.30 7.24
N ASP A 65 -5.41 3.44 7.65
CA ASP A 65 -6.78 3.54 8.14
C ASP A 65 -7.78 3.28 7.01
N THR A 66 -7.56 3.88 5.83
CA THR A 66 -8.39 3.62 4.64
C THR A 66 -8.42 2.14 4.27
N ALA A 67 -7.25 1.49 4.26
CA ALA A 67 -7.16 0.06 3.98
C ALA A 67 -7.92 -0.77 5.03
N ARG A 68 -7.79 -0.43 6.32
CA ARG A 68 -8.51 -1.09 7.40
C ARG A 68 -10.03 -0.95 7.25
N ASP A 69 -10.53 0.23 6.88
CA ASP A 69 -11.95 0.48 6.65
C ASP A 69 -12.50 -0.35 5.46
N LEU A 70 -11.63 -0.70 4.52
CA LEU A 70 -11.92 -1.60 3.40
C LEU A 70 -11.80 -3.09 3.76
N GLY A 71 -11.50 -3.42 5.02
CA GLY A 71 -11.29 -4.79 5.49
C GLY A 71 -9.93 -5.38 5.16
N LEU A 72 -8.96 -4.55 4.78
CA LEU A 72 -7.59 -4.97 4.49
C LEU A 72 -6.72 -4.77 5.73
N GLU A 73 -6.18 -5.85 6.28
CA GLU A 73 -5.10 -5.76 7.26
C GLU A 73 -3.77 -5.51 6.56
N VAL A 74 -3.14 -4.37 6.86
CA VAL A 74 -1.88 -3.93 6.24
C VAL A 74 -0.72 -4.17 7.20
N GLU A 75 0.23 -4.98 6.77
CA GLU A 75 1.53 -5.15 7.41
C GLU A 75 2.48 -4.03 6.94
N LEU A 76 2.88 -3.14 7.84
CA LEU A 76 3.87 -2.12 7.54
C LEU A 76 5.27 -2.71 7.68
N LEU A 77 5.98 -2.88 6.56
CA LEU A 77 7.31 -3.50 6.54
C LEU A 77 8.38 -2.53 7.01
N SER A 78 9.32 -3.05 7.81
CA SER A 78 10.61 -2.41 8.06
C SER A 78 11.45 -2.38 6.79
N GLY A 79 12.47 -1.51 6.73
CA GLY A 79 13.38 -1.46 5.58
C GLY A 79 14.13 -2.78 5.34
N GLU A 80 14.44 -3.52 6.41
CA GLU A 80 15.10 -4.83 6.33
C GLU A 80 14.15 -5.92 5.80
N GLN A 81 12.88 -5.90 6.25
CA GLN A 81 11.85 -6.81 5.73
C GLN A 81 11.56 -6.54 4.25
N GLU A 82 11.52 -5.27 3.85
CA GLU A 82 11.36 -4.87 2.44
C GLU A 82 12.54 -5.36 1.58
N ALA A 83 13.78 -5.18 2.04
CA ALA A 83 14.97 -5.65 1.34
C ALA A 83 14.99 -7.18 1.18
N THR A 84 14.63 -7.90 2.25
CA THR A 84 14.56 -9.37 2.25
C THR A 84 13.47 -9.86 1.29
N ALA A 85 12.26 -9.30 1.35
CA ALA A 85 11.16 -9.66 0.46
C ALA A 85 11.49 -9.38 -1.02
N ALA A 86 12.17 -8.26 -1.31
CA ALA A 86 12.63 -7.95 -2.66
C ALA A 86 13.67 -8.97 -3.16
N GLY A 87 14.60 -9.41 -2.30
CA GLY A 87 15.58 -10.45 -2.63
C GLY A 87 14.95 -11.81 -2.95
N HIS A 88 13.92 -12.22 -2.21
CA HIS A 88 13.19 -13.46 -2.49
C HIS A 88 12.35 -13.41 -3.77
N GLY A 89 11.93 -12.23 -4.24
CA GLY A 89 11.14 -12.09 -5.46
C GLY A 89 11.93 -12.27 -6.77
N VAL A 90 13.26 -12.39 -6.68
CA VAL A 90 14.17 -12.53 -7.85
C VAL A 90 14.69 -13.98 -8.01
N LEU A 91 14.56 -14.82 -6.97
CA LEU A 91 14.93 -16.24 -6.99
C LEU A 91 13.76 -17.10 -7.50
#